data_AF-A0A453EZG2-F1
#
_entry.id   AF-A0A453EZG2-F1
#
_cell.length_a   1.000
_cell.length_b   1.000
_cell.length_c   1.000
_cell.angle_alpha   90.00
_cell.angle_beta   90.00
_cell.angle_gamma   90.00
#
_symmetry.space_group_name_H-M   'P 1'
#
loop_
_entity.id
_entity.type
_entity.pdbx_description
1 polymer ?
#
loop_
_entity_poly.entity_id
_entity_poly.type
_entity_poly.pdbx_seq_one_letter_code
_entity_poly.pdbx_strand_id
1 'polypeptide(L)'
;MKVAWYGNKIKITLFNGYQWFCQVFEKLGPSLYDFLKRNRYQPFPVELVREFGRQLLESVAYMHELRLIHTDLKPENILLVSSEYIKVPSSKVPNLDQFCGEHLLF
;
A
#
# COMPACT_ATOMS: atom_id res chain seq x y z
N MET A 1 13.03 13.19 10.81
CA MET A 1 11.86 12.29 10.81
C MET A 1 12.09 11.18 11.82
N LYS A 2 11.14 10.90 12.70
CA LYS A 2 11.15 9.75 13.62
C LYS A 2 9.88 8.93 13.38
N VAL A 3 10.02 7.61 13.25
CA VAL A 3 8.90 6.68 13.10
C VAL A 3 8.85 5.80 14.36
N ALA A 4 7.68 5.68 14.96
CA ALA A 4 7.46 4.87 16.17
C ALA A 4 6.15 4.07 16.07
N TRP A 5 6.08 2.98 16.81
CA TRP A 5 4.89 2.12 16.90
C TRP A 5 4.13 2.40 18.20
N TYR A 6 2.80 2.47 18.10
CA TYR A 6 1.91 2.59 19.25
C TYR A 6 0.74 1.62 19.08
N GLY A 7 0.87 0.40 19.63
CA GLY A 7 -0.03 -0.71 19.32
C GLY A 7 -0.02 -1.02 17.82
N ASN A 8 -1.20 -1.05 17.19
CA ASN A 8 -1.38 -1.26 15.75
C ASN A 8 -1.36 0.02 14.92
N LYS A 9 -0.76 1.11 15.43
CA LYS A 9 -0.66 2.39 14.73
C LYS A 9 0.79 2.80 14.51
N ILE A 10 1.05 3.45 13.37
CA ILE A 10 2.33 4.07 13.03
C ILE A 10 2.25 5.55 13.37
N LYS A 11 3.21 6.04 14.15
CA LYS A 11 3.37 7.45 14.48
C LYS A 11 4.59 8.01 13.74
N ILE A 12 4.35 8.92 12.80
CA ILE A 12 5.41 9.67 12.11
C ILE A 12 5.53 11.04 12.76
N THR A 13 6.71 11.34 13.27
CA THR A 13 7.03 12.62 13.92
C THR A 13 8.05 13.38 13.09
N LEU A 14 7.70 14.60 12.70
CA LEU A 14 8.51 15.53 11.93
C LEU A 14 8.84 16.76 12.79
N PHE A 15 10.03 17.33 12.62
CA PHE A 15 10.43 18.58 13.26
C PHE A 15 10.92 19.51 12.16
N ASN A 16 10.40 20.73 12.12
CA ASN A 16 10.77 21.72 11.10
C ASN A 16 11.76 22.79 11.62
N GLY A 17 12.34 22.60 12.80
CA GLY A 17 13.24 23.58 13.44
C GLY A 17 12.57 24.39 14.56
N TYR A 18 11.25 24.53 14.53
CA TYR A 18 10.49 25.35 15.49
C TYR A 18 9.37 24.57 16.17
N GLN A 19 8.76 23.61 15.47
CA GLN A 19 7.61 22.85 15.93
C GLN A 19 7.68 21.38 15.54
N TRP A 20 7.11 20.55 16.40
CA TRP A 20 6.90 19.12 16.17
C TRP A 20 5.53 18.87 15.54
N PHE A 21 5.51 18.16 14.42
CA PHE A 21 4.31 17.66 13.77
C PHE A 21 4.23 16.15 13.93
N CYS A 22 3.04 15.65 14.21
CA CYS A 22 2.82 14.23 14.41
C CYS A 22 1.61 13.79 13.61
N GLN A 23 1.80 12.76 12.78
CA GLN A 23 0.71 12.11 12.07
C GLN A 23 0.67 10.62 12.45
N VAL A 24 -0.54 10.14 12.74
CA VAL A 24 -0.77 8.77 13.20
C VAL A 24 -1.64 8.07 12.16
N PHE A 25 -1.14 6.96 11.65
CA PHE A 25 -1.82 6.13 10.65
C PHE A 25 -2.06 4.74 11.22
N GLU A 26 -2.97 4.00 10.61
CA GLU A 26 -3.05 2.57 10.84
C GLU A 26 -1.80 1.84 10.34
N LYS A 27 -1.56 0.67 10.90
CA LYS A 27 -0.48 -0.20 10.44
C LYS A 27 -0.91 -0.92 9.17
N LEU A 28 -0.29 -0.55 8.06
CA LEU A 28 -0.38 -1.28 6.80
C LEU A 28 0.73 -2.35 6.70
N GLY A 29 0.57 -3.23 5.71
CA GLY A 29 1.54 -4.23 5.28
C GLY A 29 2.73 -3.64 4.51
N PRO A 30 3.53 -4.50 3.86
CA PRO A 30 4.71 -4.07 3.11
C PRO A 30 4.33 -3.27 1.85
N SER A 31 5.27 -2.46 1.36
CA SER A 31 5.15 -1.85 0.03
C SER A 31 5.20 -2.89 -1.09
N LEU A 32 4.66 -2.56 -2.27
CA LEU A 32 4.81 -3.42 -3.46
C LEU A 32 6.28 -3.67 -3.80
N TYR A 33 7.13 -2.67 -3.58
CA TYR A 33 8.58 -2.81 -3.73
C TYR A 33 9.18 -3.84 -2.75
N ASP A 34 8.84 -3.73 -1.46
CA ASP A 34 9.31 -4.68 -0.44
C ASP A 34 8.81 -6.09 -0.71
N PHE A 35 7.59 -6.23 -1.21
CA PHE A 35 7.03 -7.52 -1.61
C PHE A 35 7.83 -8.12 -2.78
N LEU A 36 8.07 -7.36 -3.85
CA LEU A 36 8.89 -7.79 -4.99
C LEU A 36 10.28 -8.23 -4.53
N LYS A 37 10.93 -7.42 -3.68
CA LYS A 37 12.25 -7.73 -3.14
C LYS A 37 12.26 -9.05 -2.36
N ARG A 38 11.27 -9.28 -1.48
CA ARG A 38 11.10 -10.55 -0.75
C ARG A 38 10.83 -11.74 -1.69
N ASN A 39 10.12 -11.49 -2.78
CA ASN A 39 9.83 -12.47 -3.83
C ASN A 39 10.93 -12.59 -4.89
N ARG A 40 12.17 -12.14 -4.59
CA ARG A 40 13.32 -12.19 -5.51
C ARG A 40 13.03 -11.55 -6.88
N TYR A 41 12.25 -10.47 -6.88
CA TYR A 41 11.81 -9.74 -8.06
C TYR A 41 11.09 -10.58 -9.11
N GLN A 42 10.50 -11.72 -8.70
CA GLN A 42 9.59 -12.45 -9.58
C GLN A 42 8.35 -11.60 -9.83
N PRO A 43 7.89 -11.50 -11.10
CA PRO A 43 6.76 -10.68 -11.47
C PRO A 43 5.47 -11.18 -10.82
N PHE A 44 4.53 -10.26 -10.63
CA PHE A 44 3.18 -10.62 -10.21
C PHE A 44 2.41 -11.30 -11.36
N PRO A 45 1.48 -12.23 -11.05
CA PRO A 45 0.45 -12.65 -11.99
C PRO A 45 -0.30 -11.45 -12.59
N VAL A 46 -0.66 -11.55 -13.87
CA VAL A 46 -1.30 -10.44 -14.61
C VAL A 46 -2.62 -10.00 -13.98
N GLU A 47 -3.33 -10.93 -13.34
CA GLU A 47 -4.57 -10.69 -12.61
C GLU A 47 -4.35 -9.74 -11.43
N LEU A 48 -3.26 -9.93 -10.67
CA LEU A 48 -2.92 -9.03 -9.57
C LEU A 48 -2.45 -7.67 -10.08
N VAL A 49 -1.68 -7.64 -11.16
CA VAL A 49 -1.26 -6.38 -11.79
C VAL A 49 -2.49 -5.56 -12.23
N ARG A 50 -3.50 -6.21 -12.81
CA ARG A 50 -4.76 -5.58 -13.20
C ARG A 50 -5.48 -4.98 -11.99
N GLU A 51 -5.52 -5.71 -10.88
CA GLU A 51 -6.21 -5.26 -9.67
C GLU A 51 -5.47 -4.10 -8.99
N PHE A 52 -4.14 -4.16 -8.88
CA PHE A 52 -3.33 -3.03 -8.42
C PHE A 52 -3.52 -1.80 -9.31
N GLY A 53 -3.54 -1.99 -10.62
CA GLY A 53 -3.77 -0.92 -11.58
C GLY A 53 -5.13 -0.26 -11.42
N ARG A 54 -6.20 -1.06 -11.26
CA ARG A 54 -7.57 -0.56 -11.04
C ARG A 54 -7.63 0.32 -9.78
N GLN A 55 -7.19 -0.20 -8.64
CA GLN A 55 -7.25 0.53 -7.37
C GLN A 55 -6.37 1.79 -7.37
N LEU A 56 -5.17 1.72 -7.95
CA LEU A 56 -4.30 2.89 -8.11
C LEU A 56 -4.95 3.99 -8.96
N LEU A 57 -5.56 3.61 -10.08
CA LEU A 57 -6.24 4.58 -10.95
C LEU A 57 -7.45 5.21 -10.27
N GLU A 58 -8.23 4.44 -9.50
CA GLU A 58 -9.35 4.96 -8.71
C GLU A 58 -8.89 6.01 -7.68
N SER A 59 -7.82 5.73 -6.94
CA SER A 59 -7.30 6.67 -5.95
C SER A 59 -6.66 7.91 -6.57
N VAL A 60 -5.97 7.75 -7.70
CA VAL A 60 -5.43 8.89 -8.46
C VAL A 60 -6.55 9.74 -9.06
N ALA A 61 -7.60 9.12 -9.60
CA ALA A 61 -8.77 9.84 -10.08
C ALA A 61 -9.42 10.67 -8.95
N TYR A 62 -9.60 10.09 -7.77
CA TYR A 62 -10.12 10.80 -6.59
C TYR A 62 -9.21 11.98 -6.18
N MET A 63 -7.89 11.81 -6.16
CA MET A 63 -6.95 12.92 -5.91
C MET A 63 -7.10 14.05 -6.94
N HIS A 64 -7.27 13.70 -8.22
CA HIS A 64 -7.44 14.68 -9.29
C HIS A 64 -8.78 15.43 -9.20
N GLU A 65 -9.85 14.80 -8.72
CA GLU A 65 -11.12 15.49 -8.40
C GLU A 65 -10.91 16.59 -7.35
N LEU A 66 -10.01 16.34 -6.39
CA LEU A 66 -9.58 17.32 -5.37
C LEU A 66 -8.52 18.31 -5.87
N ARG A 67 -8.14 18.26 -7.16
CA ARG A 67 -7.07 19.06 -7.78
C ARG A 67 -5.69 18.84 -7.12
N LEU A 68 -5.44 17.65 -6.60
CA LEU A 68 -4.16 17.26 -6.01
C LEU A 68 -3.38 16.37 -6.97
N ILE A 69 -2.05 16.53 -7.01
CA ILE A 69 -1.14 15.67 -7.78
C ILE A 69 -0.18 15.03 -6.78
N HIS A 70 -0.10 13.69 -6.75
CA HIS A 70 0.77 12.99 -5.79
C HIS A 70 2.27 13.21 -6.07
N THR A 71 2.67 13.38 -7.33
CA THR A 71 4.07 13.64 -7.81
C THR A 71 5.13 12.57 -7.54
N ASP A 72 4.89 11.63 -6.62
CA ASP A 72 5.84 10.59 -6.20
C ASP A 72 5.19 9.19 -6.22
N LEU A 73 4.47 8.86 -7.30
CA LEU A 73 3.90 7.53 -7.48
C LEU A 73 5.01 6.54 -7.86
N LYS A 74 5.26 5.59 -6.96
CA LYS A 74 6.26 4.53 -7.12
C LYS A 74 5.89 3.32 -6.24
N PRO A 75 6.37 2.10 -6.54
CA PRO A 75 6.00 0.89 -5.80
C PRO A 75 6.29 0.94 -4.30
N GLU A 76 7.23 1.78 -3.85
CA GLU A 76 7.58 2.02 -2.45
C GLU A 76 6.47 2.76 -1.68
N ASN A 77 5.69 3.58 -2.38
CA ASN A 77 4.60 4.37 -1.82
C ASN A 77 3.23 3.71 -2.00
N ILE A 78 3.18 2.46 -2.47
CA ILE A 78 1.96 1.67 -2.59
C ILE A 78 2.04 0.55 -1.56
N LEU A 79 1.26 0.67 -0.49
CA LEU A 79 1.28 -0.23 0.66
C LEU A 79 0.14 -1.24 0.57
N LEU A 80 0.44 -2.51 0.82
CA LEU A 80 -0.58 -3.54 0.98
C LEU A 80 -1.27 -3.39 2.33
N VAL A 81 -2.55 -3.74 2.42
CA VAL A 81 -3.34 -3.58 3.66
C VAL A 81 -2.97 -4.62 4.70
N SER A 82 -2.75 -5.86 4.26
CA SER A 82 -2.28 -6.95 5.10
C SER A 82 -0.95 -7.53 4.62
N SER A 83 -0.13 -7.99 5.57
CA SER A 83 1.08 -8.76 5.30
C SER A 83 0.83 -10.25 5.09
N GLU A 84 -0.43 -10.70 5.24
CA GLU A 84 -0.78 -12.12 5.12
C GLU A 84 -0.58 -12.59 3.69
N TYR A 85 0.41 -13.48 3.52
CA TYR A 85 0.72 -14.10 2.24
C TYR A 85 -0.35 -15.16 1.94
N ILE A 86 -1.33 -14.83 1.11
CA ILE A 86 -2.23 -15.84 0.58
C ILE A 86 -1.47 -16.60 -0.51
N LYS A 87 -1.01 -17.83 -0.20
CA LYS A 87 -0.54 -18.78 -1.21
C LYS A 87 -1.72 -19.10 -2.11
N VAL A 88 -1.76 -18.52 -3.30
CA VAL A 88 -2.69 -18.99 -4.35
C VAL A 88 -2.14 -20.33 -4.86
N PRO A 89 -2.84 -21.46 -4.64
CA PRO A 89 -2.42 -22.74 -5.19
C PRO A 89 -2.43 -22.65 -6.72
N SER A 90 -1.37 -23.13 -7.37
CA SER A 90 -1.17 -23.06 -8.82
C SER A 90 -2.25 -23.73 -9.67
N SER A 91 -3.23 -24.42 -9.06
CA SER A 91 -4.25 -25.20 -9.75
C SER A 91 -5.71 -24.78 -9.48
N LYS A 92 -5.97 -23.74 -8.67
CA LYS A 92 -7.33 -23.21 -8.49
C LYS A 92 -7.25 -21.71 -8.21
N VAL A 93 -7.69 -20.88 -9.15
CA VAL A 93 -8.04 -19.48 -8.88
C VAL A 93 -9.29 -19.54 -7.99
N PRO A 94 -9.22 -19.26 -6.67
CA PRO A 94 -10.42 -19.12 -5.87
C PRO A 94 -11.09 -17.80 -6.25
N ASN A 95 -12.40 -17.71 -6.09
CA ASN A 95 -13.19 -16.50 -6.36
C ASN A 95 -12.45 -15.22 -5.93
N LEU A 96 -12.32 -14.28 -6.87
CA LEU A 96 -11.66 -12.98 -6.71
C LEU A 96 -12.26 -12.13 -5.58
N ASP A 97 -13.46 -12.49 -5.13
CA ASP A 97 -14.17 -11.87 -4.00
C ASP A 97 -13.47 -12.10 -2.65
N GLN A 98 -12.54 -13.07 -2.56
CA GLN A 98 -11.78 -13.32 -1.32
C GLN A 98 -10.51 -12.49 -1.20
N PHE A 99 -10.06 -11.84 -2.28
CA PHE A 99 -8.94 -10.88 -2.28
C PHE A 99 -9.40 -9.42 -2.22
N CYS A 100 -10.70 -9.17 -2.38
CA CYS A 100 -11.30 -7.84 -2.40
C CYS A 100 -12.04 -7.56 -1.09
N GLY A 101 -11.28 -7.17 -0.07
CA GLY A 101 -11.75 -6.66 1.20
C GLY A 101 -10.51 -6.57 2.07
N GLU A 102 -9.83 -5.45 2.23
CA GLU A 102 -10.32 -4.11 2.49
C GLU A 102 -9.36 -3.11 1.83
N HIS A 103 -9.91 -2.06 1.22
CA HIS A 103 -9.32 -0.76 0.86
C HIS A 103 -7.79 -0.61 0.90
N LEU A 104 -7.11 -0.56 -0.26
CA LEU A 104 -5.79 0.07 -0.35
C LEU A 104 -5.88 1.50 0.19
N LEU A 105 -5.11 1.79 1.23
CA LEU A 105 -4.92 3.13 1.77
C LEU A 105 -3.63 3.70 1.17
N PHE A 106 -3.82 4.79 0.42
CA PHE A 106 -2.75 5.69 0.00
C PHE A 106 -2.43 6.68 1.11
#